data_AF-A0A959P3P6-F1
#
_entry.id   AF-A0A959P3P6-F1
#
_cell.length_a   1.000
_cell.length_b   1.000
_cell.length_c   1.000
_cell.angle_alpha   90.00
_cell.angle_beta   90.00
_cell.angle_gamma   90.00
#
_symmetry.space_group_name_H-M   'P 1'
#
loop_
_entity.id
_entity.type
_entity.pdbx_description
1 polymer ?
#
loop_
_entity_poly.entity_id
_entity_poly.type
_entity_poly.pdbx_seq_one_letter_code
_entity_poly.pdbx_strand_id
1 'polypeptide(L)'
;MKYFILICFIVVNFSNVYPSKFVKVNIVDKDYIAIYFKDGEVIYKDYANGPSAYLGHGYSEDADYLIGYGNELSVLDAGNTYSWTIQSNDDQNYKSNGLHPTEVYRKSKVNNTDHNWNYKLDHWIYLKLPISLTNGATYQIKIDPKTNSNITETKISFDIFKEISEAIHVNLIGYTPDSPIKSADVYIWLGDGGARDYRSFQGNSVWIYNVDTEEKFNVGNISFWKKSQKEASDRNLIGSDVWTADFNEFSTPGKYRLIVDEIGSSNDFEIRDNIYLEPYKTSVRGYFYMRVGQDSVDITPVPRRPLFIPEKDPKGFKVYLTDLNPFQPIWAKDEVSWDEPHFIP
;
A
#
# COMPACT_ATOMS: atom_id res chain seq x y z
N MET A 1 -6.13 -66.74 -32.38
CA MET A 1 -5.40 -66.12 -31.24
C MET A 1 -5.46 -64.61 -31.46
N LYS A 2 -6.39 -63.91 -30.80
CA LYS A 2 -6.62 -62.46 -30.99
C LYS A 2 -5.81 -61.71 -29.93
N TYR A 3 -4.88 -60.86 -30.37
CA TYR A 3 -4.12 -59.97 -29.48
C TYR A 3 -5.00 -58.77 -29.12
N PHE A 4 -5.22 -58.58 -27.82
CA PHE A 4 -5.90 -57.41 -27.26
C PHE A 4 -4.82 -56.39 -26.91
N ILE A 5 -4.76 -55.28 -27.63
CA ILE A 5 -3.88 -54.16 -27.32
C ILE A 5 -4.59 -53.29 -26.28
N LEU A 6 -4.05 -53.26 -25.06
CA LEU A 6 -4.48 -52.37 -24.00
C LEU A 6 -3.86 -50.99 -24.24
N ILE A 7 -4.65 -50.03 -24.68
CA ILE A 7 -4.23 -48.63 -24.80
C ILE A 7 -4.45 -47.96 -23.44
N CYS A 8 -3.36 -47.74 -22.70
CA CYS A 8 -3.36 -46.91 -21.51
C CYS A 8 -3.55 -45.44 -21.91
N PHE A 9 -4.70 -44.87 -21.59
CA PHE A 9 -4.89 -43.42 -21.59
C PHE A 9 -4.13 -42.82 -20.40
N ILE A 10 -3.01 -42.17 -20.67
CA ILE A 10 -2.35 -41.29 -19.71
C ILE A 10 -3.23 -40.03 -19.60
N VAL A 11 -3.99 -39.94 -18.52
CA VAL A 11 -4.62 -38.68 -18.10
C VAL A 11 -3.49 -37.81 -17.52
N VAL A 12 -2.91 -36.96 -18.37
CA VAL A 12 -2.03 -35.88 -17.90
C VAL A 12 -2.92 -34.90 -17.16
N ASN A 13 -2.87 -34.94 -15.84
CA ASN A 13 -3.36 -33.84 -15.02
C ASN A 13 -2.47 -32.63 -15.33
N PHE A 14 -2.94 -31.74 -16.19
CA PHE A 14 -2.38 -30.40 -16.26
C PHE A 14 -2.69 -29.75 -14.92
N SER A 15 -1.71 -29.70 -14.03
CA SER A 15 -1.73 -28.76 -12.92
C SER A 15 -2.00 -27.40 -13.55
N ASN A 16 -3.14 -26.78 -13.23
CA ASN A 16 -3.36 -25.38 -13.55
C ASN A 16 -2.30 -24.59 -12.76
N VAL A 17 -1.14 -24.38 -13.38
CA VAL A 17 -0.08 -23.55 -12.81
C VAL A 17 -0.56 -22.12 -13.00
N TYR A 18 -1.13 -21.54 -11.95
CA TYR A 18 -1.59 -20.16 -11.97
C TYR A 18 -0.37 -19.24 -12.17
N PRO A 19 -0.32 -18.38 -13.20
CA PRO A 19 0.78 -17.44 -13.36
C PRO A 19 0.71 -16.31 -12.31
N SER A 20 1.73 -15.45 -12.28
CA SER A 20 1.73 -14.24 -11.45
C SER A 20 0.42 -13.47 -11.60
N LYS A 21 -0.22 -13.18 -10.46
CA LYS A 21 -1.58 -12.66 -10.39
C LYS A 21 -1.58 -11.16 -10.63
N PHE A 22 -2.20 -10.73 -11.73
CA PHE A 22 -2.58 -9.33 -11.92
C PHE A 22 -3.56 -8.90 -10.82
N VAL A 23 -3.26 -7.75 -10.22
CA VAL A 23 -4.10 -7.14 -9.18
C VAL A 23 -4.86 -5.94 -9.72
N LYS A 24 -4.14 -4.96 -10.30
CA LYS A 24 -4.72 -3.73 -10.82
C LYS A 24 -3.80 -3.05 -11.83
N VAL A 25 -4.39 -2.18 -12.64
CA VAL A 25 -3.70 -1.17 -13.45
C VAL A 25 -4.20 0.20 -13.00
N ASN A 26 -3.30 1.15 -12.78
CA ASN A 26 -3.63 2.52 -12.38
C ASN A 26 -2.87 3.53 -13.22
N ILE A 27 -3.37 4.76 -13.19
CA ILE A 27 -2.65 5.93 -13.69
C ILE A 27 -1.71 6.46 -12.61
N VAL A 28 -0.49 6.80 -12.99
CA VAL A 28 0.42 7.60 -12.14
C VAL A 28 0.26 9.07 -12.48
N ASP A 29 0.35 9.39 -13.77
CA ASP A 29 0.04 10.69 -14.36
C ASP A 29 -0.20 10.48 -15.87
N LYS A 30 -0.47 11.54 -16.63
CA LYS A 30 -0.69 11.42 -18.08
C LYS A 30 0.46 10.74 -18.84
N ASP A 31 1.69 10.69 -18.30
CA ASP A 31 2.84 10.10 -18.98
C ASP A 31 3.16 8.67 -18.49
N TYR A 32 2.55 8.20 -17.40
CA TYR A 32 2.89 6.92 -16.76
C TYR A 32 1.68 6.09 -16.34
N ILE A 33 1.72 4.80 -16.68
CA ILE A 33 0.78 3.77 -16.19
C ILE A 33 1.52 2.84 -15.23
N ALA A 34 0.90 2.46 -14.11
CA ALA A 34 1.41 1.46 -13.19
C ALA A 34 0.58 0.16 -13.25
N ILE A 35 1.24 -0.98 -13.33
CA ILE A 35 0.61 -2.31 -13.32
C ILE A 35 1.12 -3.08 -12.10
N TYR A 36 0.21 -3.61 -11.31
CA TYR A 36 0.51 -4.32 -10.07
C TYR A 36 0.24 -5.81 -10.20
N PHE A 37 1.26 -6.62 -9.94
CA PHE A 37 1.20 -8.08 -9.86
C PHE A 37 1.61 -8.59 -8.47
N LYS A 38 1.12 -9.78 -8.11
CA LYS A 38 1.57 -10.53 -6.93
C LYS A 38 1.98 -11.92 -7.35
N ASP A 39 3.06 -12.42 -6.77
CA ASP A 39 3.51 -13.81 -6.91
C ASP A 39 2.98 -14.73 -5.81
N GLY A 40 2.35 -14.16 -4.78
CA GLY A 40 1.69 -14.90 -3.73
C GLY A 40 0.95 -14.00 -2.74
N GLU A 41 0.33 -14.61 -1.73
CA GLU A 41 -0.22 -13.91 -0.58
C GLU A 41 -0.07 -14.73 0.69
N VAL A 42 0.12 -14.04 1.80
CA VAL A 42 0.09 -14.68 3.12
C VAL A 42 -1.32 -14.57 3.65
N ILE A 43 -1.84 -15.69 4.14
CA ILE A 43 -3.14 -15.75 4.79
C ILE A 43 -2.93 -15.73 6.29
N TYR A 44 -3.46 -14.70 6.94
CA TYR A 44 -3.56 -14.60 8.39
C TYR A 44 -5.02 -14.86 8.79
N LYS A 45 -5.26 -15.93 9.55
CA LYS A 45 -6.55 -16.23 10.17
C LYS A 45 -6.42 -16.03 11.67
N ASP A 46 -7.21 -15.12 12.21
CA ASP A 46 -7.37 -14.99 13.65
C ASP A 46 -8.84 -15.27 13.99
N TYR A 47 -9.10 -16.47 14.52
CA TYR A 47 -10.42 -16.87 14.98
C TYR A 47 -10.68 -16.54 16.45
N ALA A 48 -9.74 -15.83 17.11
CA ALA A 48 -9.74 -15.55 18.55
C ALA A 48 -9.95 -16.81 19.43
N ASN A 49 -9.52 -17.97 18.93
CA ASN A 49 -9.63 -19.26 19.60
C ASN A 49 -8.36 -20.11 19.36
N GLY A 50 -8.22 -21.19 20.14
CA GLY A 50 -7.05 -22.06 20.06
C GLY A 50 -5.88 -21.60 20.92
N PRO A 51 -4.80 -22.41 20.99
CA PRO A 51 -3.72 -22.23 21.96
C PRO A 51 -2.85 -20.98 21.70
N SER A 52 -2.85 -20.44 20.48
CA SER A 52 -2.05 -19.28 20.09
C SER A 52 -2.78 -17.93 20.11
N ALA A 53 -4.12 -17.91 20.16
CA ALA A 53 -4.94 -16.68 20.00
C ALA A 53 -4.66 -15.57 21.03
N TYR A 54 -4.04 -15.90 22.16
CA TYR A 54 -3.76 -14.95 23.25
C TYR A 54 -2.27 -14.87 23.60
N LEU A 55 -1.40 -15.39 22.72
CA LEU A 55 0.04 -15.29 22.85
C LEU A 55 0.55 -14.08 22.03
N GLY A 56 1.50 -13.32 22.58
CA GLY A 56 2.02 -12.12 21.91
C GLY A 56 2.85 -12.37 20.65
N HIS A 57 3.41 -13.57 20.52
CA HIS A 57 4.24 -14.03 19.40
C HIS A 57 3.90 -15.47 19.00
N GLY A 58 2.65 -15.89 19.20
CA GLY A 58 2.18 -17.21 18.80
C GLY A 58 1.73 -17.22 17.33
N TYR A 59 1.82 -18.37 16.69
CA TYR A 59 1.22 -18.64 15.39
C TYR A 59 0.43 -19.94 15.45
N SER A 60 -0.40 -20.19 14.44
CA SER A 60 -0.98 -21.52 14.19
C SER A 60 -0.65 -21.91 12.76
N GLU A 61 -0.13 -23.13 12.55
CA GLU A 61 0.33 -23.60 11.24
C GLU A 61 -0.77 -23.55 10.16
N ASP A 62 -2.03 -23.73 10.55
CA ASP A 62 -3.21 -23.67 9.67
C ASP A 62 -3.78 -22.25 9.48
N ALA A 63 -3.21 -21.27 10.17
CA ALA A 63 -3.72 -19.92 10.28
C ALA A 63 -2.74 -18.83 9.81
N ASP A 64 -1.48 -19.17 9.58
CA ASP A 64 -0.45 -18.26 9.07
C ASP A 64 0.43 -19.02 8.05
N TYR A 65 0.07 -18.92 6.78
CA TYR A 65 0.77 -19.61 5.70
C TYR A 65 0.78 -18.83 4.39
N LEU A 66 1.86 -19.03 3.63
CA LEU A 66 2.05 -18.45 2.30
C LEU A 66 1.37 -19.29 1.22
N ILE A 67 0.62 -18.63 0.34
CA ILE A 67 0.10 -19.18 -0.91
C ILE A 67 0.87 -18.54 -2.08
N GLY A 68 1.64 -19.34 -2.82
CA GLY A 68 2.28 -18.91 -4.07
C GLY A 68 1.35 -19.05 -5.29
N TYR A 69 1.37 -18.08 -6.19
CA TYR A 69 0.65 -18.10 -7.47
C TYR A 69 1.55 -18.66 -8.56
N GLY A 70 1.60 -20.00 -8.64
CA GLY A 70 2.37 -20.79 -9.62
C GLY A 70 3.68 -20.17 -10.08
N ASN A 71 3.82 -19.84 -11.36
CA ASN A 71 5.05 -19.25 -11.90
C ASN A 71 5.10 -17.75 -11.63
N GLU A 72 6.18 -17.31 -11.00
CA GLU A 72 6.48 -15.91 -10.71
C GLU A 72 6.59 -15.06 -11.98
N LEU A 73 6.38 -13.75 -11.80
CA LEU A 73 6.53 -12.78 -12.88
C LEU A 73 7.94 -12.87 -13.48
N SER A 74 8.04 -13.04 -14.79
CA SER A 74 9.34 -12.91 -15.48
C SER A 74 9.76 -11.45 -15.43
N VAL A 75 10.60 -11.08 -14.46
CA VAL A 75 11.04 -9.68 -14.28
C VAL A 75 11.87 -9.15 -15.46
N LEU A 76 12.53 -10.04 -16.20
CA LEU A 76 13.28 -9.69 -17.41
C LEU A 76 12.33 -9.32 -18.56
N ASP A 77 11.32 -10.15 -18.82
CA ASP A 77 10.32 -9.88 -19.86
C ASP A 77 9.42 -8.70 -19.44
N ALA A 78 9.01 -8.64 -18.18
CA ALA A 78 8.21 -7.53 -17.66
C ALA A 78 8.96 -6.18 -17.75
N GLY A 79 10.29 -6.18 -17.63
CA GLY A 79 11.13 -4.99 -17.83
C GLY A 79 11.38 -4.63 -19.31
N ASN A 80 10.90 -5.43 -20.26
CA ASN A 80 11.05 -5.18 -21.68
C ASN A 80 9.89 -4.33 -22.22
N THR A 81 10.19 -3.23 -22.90
CA THR A 81 9.20 -2.34 -23.50
C THR A 81 8.29 -3.06 -24.50
N TYR A 82 8.82 -4.03 -25.26
CA TYR A 82 8.05 -4.79 -26.25
C TYR A 82 7.08 -5.80 -25.65
N SER A 83 7.17 -6.08 -24.34
CA SER A 83 6.20 -6.92 -23.65
C SER A 83 4.88 -6.21 -23.36
N TRP A 84 4.80 -4.90 -23.66
CA TRP A 84 3.63 -4.07 -23.41
C TRP A 84 3.22 -3.34 -24.68
N THR A 85 1.94 -3.37 -25.02
CA THR A 85 1.38 -2.58 -26.13
C THR A 85 0.15 -1.83 -25.66
N ILE A 86 0.16 -0.50 -25.80
CA ILE A 86 -0.93 0.39 -25.42
C ILE A 86 -1.72 0.77 -26.67
N GLN A 87 -3.03 0.57 -26.64
CA GLN A 87 -3.96 0.86 -27.73
C GLN A 87 -5.15 1.67 -27.22
N SER A 88 -5.73 2.53 -28.05
CA SER A 88 -6.97 3.24 -27.71
C SER A 88 -7.80 3.46 -28.96
N ASN A 89 -9.11 3.29 -28.84
CA ASN A 89 -10.06 3.68 -29.89
C ASN A 89 -10.46 5.16 -29.78
N ASP A 90 -10.21 5.77 -28.62
CA ASP A 90 -10.65 7.12 -28.28
C ASP A 90 -9.53 8.15 -28.51
N ASP A 91 -8.27 7.72 -28.38
CA ASP A 91 -7.09 8.54 -28.62
C ASP A 91 -6.42 8.19 -29.97
N GLN A 92 -6.42 9.16 -30.89
CA GLN A 92 -5.86 9.01 -32.24
C GLN A 92 -4.38 8.62 -32.24
N ASN A 93 -3.63 9.02 -31.21
CA ASN A 93 -2.21 8.67 -31.09
C ASN A 93 -1.99 7.16 -30.86
N TYR A 94 -3.04 6.43 -30.47
CA TYR A 94 -3.00 5.03 -30.06
C TYR A 94 -3.92 4.08 -30.87
N LYS A 95 -4.54 4.54 -31.97
CA LYS A 95 -5.54 3.76 -32.74
C LYS A 95 -5.02 2.60 -33.59
N SER A 96 -3.74 2.58 -33.92
CA SER A 96 -3.16 1.65 -34.91
C SER A 96 -2.75 0.30 -34.27
N ASN A 97 -1.55 -0.19 -34.56
CA ASN A 97 -0.97 -1.37 -33.90
C ASN A 97 -0.68 -1.14 -32.41
N GLY A 98 -1.01 0.05 -31.88
CA GLY A 98 -0.63 0.48 -30.54
C GLY A 98 0.81 0.96 -30.49
N LEU A 99 1.16 1.51 -29.33
CA LEU A 99 2.51 1.98 -29.05
C LEU A 99 3.11 1.19 -27.88
N HIS A 100 4.42 1.02 -27.93
CA HIS A 100 5.18 0.47 -26.82
C HIS A 100 5.63 1.61 -25.89
N PRO A 101 5.75 1.36 -24.58
CA PRO A 101 6.41 2.28 -23.66
C PRO A 101 7.83 2.62 -24.15
N THR A 102 8.30 3.82 -23.88
CA THR A 102 9.71 4.18 -24.17
C THR A 102 10.66 3.59 -23.15
N GLU A 103 10.19 3.43 -21.91
CA GLU A 103 10.93 2.86 -20.79
C GLU A 103 9.98 2.07 -19.91
N VAL A 104 10.50 1.06 -19.23
CA VAL A 104 9.78 0.30 -18.20
C VAL A 104 10.61 0.31 -16.94
N TYR A 105 9.99 0.68 -15.83
CA TYR A 105 10.60 0.62 -14.51
C TYR A 105 9.88 -0.38 -13.63
N ARG A 106 10.60 -0.92 -12.64
CA ARG A 106 10.10 -1.94 -11.75
C ARG A 106 10.42 -1.61 -10.30
N LYS A 107 9.40 -1.77 -9.46
CA LYS A 107 9.53 -1.85 -8.01
C LYS A 107 9.03 -3.21 -7.56
N SER A 108 9.86 -3.97 -6.86
CA SER A 108 9.46 -5.26 -6.28
C SER A 108 9.78 -5.28 -4.79
N LYS A 109 8.83 -5.69 -3.97
CA LYS A 109 9.00 -5.74 -2.51
C LYS A 109 8.27 -6.90 -1.88
N VAL A 110 8.79 -7.34 -0.74
CA VAL A 110 8.08 -8.22 0.19
C VAL A 110 7.02 -7.36 0.89
N ASN A 111 5.75 -7.77 0.80
CA ASN A 111 4.67 -7.11 1.52
C ASN A 111 4.25 -7.88 2.77
N ASN A 112 4.34 -9.20 2.77
CA ASN A 112 4.00 -10.06 3.90
C ASN A 112 4.94 -11.28 3.95
N THR A 113 5.09 -11.85 5.14
CA THR A 113 5.83 -13.10 5.39
C THR A 113 4.96 -14.02 6.23
N ASP A 114 5.01 -15.34 5.98
CA ASP A 114 4.43 -16.29 6.93
C ASP A 114 5.29 -16.41 8.20
N HIS A 115 4.83 -17.20 9.17
CA HIS A 115 5.55 -17.45 10.42
C HIS A 115 6.98 -18.01 10.25
N ASN A 116 7.27 -18.66 9.12
CA ASN A 116 8.59 -19.21 8.79
C ASN A 116 9.45 -18.22 7.99
N TRP A 117 9.02 -16.96 7.86
CA TRP A 117 9.66 -15.94 7.04
C TRP A 117 9.70 -16.28 5.55
N ASN A 118 8.84 -17.18 5.07
CA ASN A 118 8.67 -17.38 3.63
C ASN A 118 7.92 -16.19 3.05
N TYR A 119 8.29 -15.79 1.84
CA TYR A 119 7.66 -14.69 1.15
C TYR A 119 7.54 -14.94 -0.35
N LYS A 120 6.62 -14.17 -0.95
CA LYS A 120 6.57 -13.90 -2.38
C LYS A 120 6.61 -12.39 -2.59
N LEU A 121 6.93 -11.99 -3.82
CA LEU A 121 7.09 -10.60 -4.18
C LEU A 121 5.80 -10.03 -4.76
N ASP A 122 5.62 -8.76 -4.47
CA ASP A 122 4.67 -7.88 -5.12
C ASP A 122 5.45 -6.99 -6.09
N HIS A 123 4.91 -6.78 -7.29
CA HIS A 123 5.60 -6.08 -8.39
C HIS A 123 4.75 -4.93 -8.93
N TRP A 124 5.33 -3.74 -9.00
CA TRP A 124 4.80 -2.60 -9.73
C TRP A 124 5.66 -2.39 -10.97
N ILE A 125 5.04 -2.46 -12.13
CA ILE A 125 5.63 -2.18 -13.45
C ILE A 125 5.13 -0.82 -13.91
N TYR A 126 6.02 0.14 -14.05
CA TYR A 126 5.71 1.49 -14.52
C TYR A 126 6.07 1.63 -15.99
N LEU A 127 5.08 1.94 -16.81
CA LEU A 127 5.24 2.11 -18.24
C LEU A 127 5.33 3.61 -18.53
N LYS A 128 6.51 4.07 -18.98
CA LYS A 128 6.67 5.45 -19.49
C LYS A 128 6.15 5.52 -20.91
N LEU A 129 5.15 6.35 -21.15
CA LEU A 129 4.47 6.41 -22.42
C LEU A 129 5.22 7.30 -23.42
N PRO A 130 5.22 6.96 -24.72
CA PRO A 130 5.82 7.80 -25.76
C PRO A 130 5.03 9.08 -26.04
N ILE A 131 3.73 9.07 -25.73
CA ILE A 131 2.80 10.19 -25.91
C ILE A 131 1.95 10.25 -24.63
N SER A 132 1.61 11.44 -24.14
CA SER A 132 0.77 11.54 -22.96
C SER A 132 -0.65 11.05 -23.24
N LEU A 133 -1.29 10.48 -22.23
CA LEU A 133 -2.70 10.10 -22.25
C LEU A 133 -3.60 11.34 -22.37
N THR A 134 -4.69 11.17 -23.10
CA THR A 134 -5.75 12.15 -23.29
C THR A 134 -6.84 11.92 -22.23
N ASN A 135 -7.17 12.96 -21.46
CA ASN A 135 -8.22 12.86 -20.45
C ASN A 135 -9.58 12.50 -21.08
N GLY A 136 -10.30 11.57 -20.46
CA GLY A 136 -11.54 10.97 -20.93
C GLY A 136 -11.37 9.76 -21.86
N ALA A 137 -10.16 9.46 -22.34
CA ALA A 137 -9.92 8.32 -23.24
C ALA A 137 -9.71 7.01 -22.48
N THR A 138 -10.00 5.88 -23.14
CA THR A 138 -9.75 4.54 -22.61
C THR A 138 -8.64 3.82 -23.35
N TYR A 139 -7.75 3.17 -22.60
CA TYR A 139 -6.56 2.51 -23.11
C TYR A 139 -6.62 1.01 -22.77
N GLN A 140 -6.39 0.18 -23.78
CA GLN A 140 -6.15 -1.25 -23.63
C GLN A 140 -4.63 -1.48 -23.57
N ILE A 141 -4.19 -2.19 -22.53
CA ILE A 141 -2.80 -2.63 -22.37
C ILE A 141 -2.75 -4.11 -22.68
N LYS A 142 -2.05 -4.49 -23.74
CA LYS A 142 -1.71 -5.89 -24.04
C LYS A 142 -0.41 -6.26 -23.37
N ILE A 143 -0.37 -7.46 -22.82
CA ILE A 143 0.69 -8.01 -22.00
C ILE A 143 1.21 -9.27 -22.70
N ASP A 144 2.50 -9.31 -23.00
CA ASP A 144 3.13 -10.49 -23.61
C ASP A 144 3.05 -11.67 -22.63
N PRO A 145 2.54 -12.85 -23.05
CA PRO A 145 2.49 -14.05 -22.23
C PRO A 145 3.84 -14.46 -21.62
N LYS A 146 4.97 -14.08 -22.22
CA LYS A 146 6.32 -14.34 -21.67
C LYS A 146 6.57 -13.69 -20.31
N THR A 147 5.81 -12.66 -19.96
CA THR A 147 5.86 -12.04 -18.63
C THR A 147 5.43 -12.99 -17.51
N ASN A 148 4.81 -14.14 -17.84
CA ASN A 148 4.13 -15.02 -16.88
C ASN A 148 3.00 -14.32 -16.12
N SER A 149 2.35 -13.33 -16.73
CA SER A 149 1.10 -12.78 -16.20
C SER A 149 -0.06 -13.75 -16.38
N ASN A 150 -1.00 -13.78 -15.42
CA ASN A 150 -2.23 -14.57 -15.52
C ASN A 150 -3.27 -13.98 -16.48
N ILE A 151 -3.03 -12.79 -17.01
CA ILE A 151 -3.84 -12.13 -18.03
C ILE A 151 -2.96 -11.69 -19.20
N THR A 152 -3.54 -11.57 -20.39
CA THR A 152 -2.84 -11.09 -21.59
C THR A 152 -3.26 -9.68 -21.99
N GLU A 153 -4.27 -9.12 -21.34
CA GLU A 153 -4.70 -7.75 -21.55
C GLU A 153 -5.49 -7.20 -20.35
N THR A 154 -5.45 -5.88 -20.20
CA THR A 154 -6.27 -5.13 -19.26
C THR A 154 -6.64 -3.77 -19.86
N LYS A 155 -7.51 -3.01 -19.19
CA LYS A 155 -7.96 -1.68 -19.63
C LYS A 155 -7.91 -0.69 -18.48
N ILE A 156 -7.64 0.57 -18.82
CA ILE A 156 -7.70 1.71 -17.91
C ILE A 156 -8.24 2.92 -18.65
N SER A 157 -9.10 3.70 -18.03
CA SER A 157 -9.48 5.02 -18.53
C SER A 157 -8.56 6.06 -17.90
N PHE A 158 -8.24 7.14 -18.61
CA PHE A 158 -7.59 8.29 -17.99
C PHE A 158 -8.63 9.36 -17.75
N ASP A 159 -9.27 9.36 -16.58
CA ASP A 159 -10.20 10.41 -16.15
C ASP A 159 -9.71 10.95 -14.81
N ILE A 160 -9.15 12.18 -14.83
CA ILE A 160 -8.53 12.78 -13.64
C ILE A 160 -9.51 12.95 -12.48
N PHE A 161 -10.83 12.89 -12.70
CA PHE A 161 -11.85 13.01 -11.64
C PHE A 161 -12.22 11.68 -10.98
N LYS A 162 -11.87 10.55 -11.63
CA LYS A 162 -12.28 9.21 -11.20
C LYS A 162 -11.11 8.33 -10.81
N GLU A 163 -9.99 8.47 -11.50
CA GLU A 163 -8.85 7.59 -11.32
C GLU A 163 -7.90 8.13 -10.26
N ILE A 164 -7.60 7.28 -9.28
CA ILE A 164 -6.71 7.60 -8.17
C ILE A 164 -5.27 7.47 -8.66
N SER A 165 -4.52 8.56 -8.55
CA SER A 165 -3.07 8.55 -8.75
C SER A 165 -2.36 8.22 -7.45
N GLU A 166 -1.49 7.20 -7.47
CA GLU A 166 -0.61 6.88 -6.33
C GLU A 166 0.44 7.97 -6.06
N ALA A 167 0.53 9.00 -6.92
CA ALA A 167 1.43 10.13 -6.71
C ALA A 167 0.83 11.21 -5.81
N ILE A 168 -0.49 11.24 -5.59
CA ILE A 168 -1.17 12.27 -4.80
C ILE A 168 -1.48 11.73 -3.40
N HIS A 169 -0.83 12.29 -2.39
CA HIS A 169 -0.94 11.88 -0.99
C HIS A 169 -1.68 12.95 -0.19
N VAL A 170 -2.84 12.60 0.35
CA VAL A 170 -3.66 13.45 1.23
C VAL A 170 -3.80 12.80 2.60
N ASN A 171 -4.18 13.57 3.62
CA ASN A 171 -4.66 13.00 4.87
C ASN A 171 -5.98 12.24 4.64
N LEU A 172 -5.93 10.90 4.65
CA LEU A 172 -7.09 10.03 4.43
C LEU A 172 -8.14 10.10 5.54
N ILE A 173 -7.78 10.58 6.74
CA ILE A 173 -8.77 10.90 7.77
C ILE A 173 -9.59 12.12 7.32
N GLY A 174 -8.94 13.13 6.77
CA GLY A 174 -9.55 14.40 6.37
C GLY A 174 -9.13 15.59 7.24
N TYR A 175 -9.91 16.66 7.15
CA TYR A 175 -9.59 17.97 7.72
C TYR A 175 -10.79 18.59 8.44
N THR A 176 -10.53 19.44 9.44
CA THR A 176 -11.56 20.34 9.95
C THR A 176 -11.69 21.56 9.02
N PRO A 177 -12.87 22.20 8.93
CA PRO A 177 -13.03 23.45 8.19
C PRO A 177 -11.96 24.50 8.53
N ASP A 178 -11.71 24.66 9.84
CA ASP A 178 -10.77 25.63 10.40
C ASP A 178 -9.31 25.17 10.43
N SER A 179 -8.97 24.01 9.86
CA SER A 179 -7.58 23.53 9.83
C SER A 179 -6.70 24.57 9.13
N PRO A 180 -5.64 25.08 9.77
CA PRO A 180 -4.79 26.12 9.18
C PRO A 180 -3.96 25.60 8.00
N ILE A 181 -3.79 24.28 7.93
CA ILE A 181 -3.06 23.61 6.85
C ILE A 181 -3.93 22.45 6.34
N LYS A 182 -4.15 22.46 5.03
CA LYS A 182 -4.80 21.41 4.26
C LYS A 182 -4.01 21.29 2.96
N SER A 183 -3.21 20.23 2.85
CA SER A 183 -2.27 20.05 1.74
C SER A 183 -2.30 18.63 1.21
N ALA A 184 -1.81 18.47 -0.01
CA ALA A 184 -1.49 17.18 -0.59
C ALA A 184 -0.05 17.20 -1.07
N ASP A 185 0.70 16.15 -0.75
CA ASP A 185 2.04 15.94 -1.28
C ASP A 185 1.94 15.19 -2.61
N VAL A 186 2.71 15.63 -3.60
CA VAL A 186 2.75 15.03 -4.93
C VAL A 186 4.16 14.51 -5.22
N TYR A 187 4.30 13.19 -5.19
CA TYR A 187 5.54 12.46 -5.49
C TYR A 187 5.30 10.95 -5.62
N ILE A 188 6.19 10.25 -6.33
CA ILE A 188 6.22 8.78 -6.35
C ILE A 188 7.62 8.25 -6.67
N TRP A 189 7.97 7.12 -6.06
CA TRP A 189 9.17 6.35 -6.39
C TRP A 189 8.84 5.19 -7.34
N LEU A 190 9.48 5.22 -8.52
CA LEU A 190 9.24 4.28 -9.63
C LEU A 190 10.09 3.00 -9.53
N GLY A 191 10.77 2.77 -8.40
CA GLY A 191 11.64 1.61 -8.23
C GLY A 191 13.01 1.88 -8.85
N ASP A 192 13.42 1.03 -9.79
CA ASP A 192 14.69 1.22 -10.52
C ASP A 192 14.69 2.44 -11.47
N GLY A 193 13.52 3.01 -11.77
CA GLY A 193 13.38 4.30 -12.48
C GLY A 193 13.64 5.54 -11.63
N GLY A 194 13.83 5.39 -10.32
CA GLY A 194 14.07 6.49 -9.40
C GLY A 194 12.82 7.34 -9.11
N ALA A 195 13.05 8.61 -8.76
CA ALA A 195 11.99 9.56 -8.46
C ALA A 195 11.32 10.08 -9.73
N ARG A 196 9.98 10.08 -9.74
CA ARG A 196 9.22 10.77 -10.80
C ARG A 196 9.39 12.29 -10.65
N ASP A 197 9.86 12.93 -11.71
CA ASP A 197 10.04 14.38 -11.76
C ASP A 197 8.73 15.10 -12.14
N TYR A 198 8.18 15.91 -11.24
CA TYR A 198 6.95 16.67 -11.46
C TYR A 198 7.18 18.15 -11.84
N ARG A 199 8.42 18.57 -12.16
CA ARG A 199 8.71 19.96 -12.55
C ARG A 199 7.83 20.49 -13.68
N SER A 200 7.51 19.65 -14.67
CA SER A 200 6.66 20.04 -15.82
C SER A 200 5.20 20.28 -15.46
N PHE A 201 4.74 19.83 -14.29
CA PHE A 201 3.37 20.01 -13.79
C PHE A 201 3.24 21.23 -12.86
N GLN A 202 4.34 21.93 -12.58
CA GLN A 202 4.30 23.13 -11.76
C GLN A 202 3.42 24.21 -12.41
N GLY A 203 2.46 24.73 -11.64
CA GLY A 203 1.45 25.66 -12.15
C GLY A 203 0.16 25.00 -12.66
N ASN A 204 0.09 23.66 -12.78
CA ASN A 204 -1.16 22.97 -13.11
C ASN A 204 -2.22 23.24 -12.04
N SER A 205 -3.48 23.34 -12.45
CA SER A 205 -4.58 23.66 -11.53
C SER A 205 -4.82 22.53 -10.54
N VAL A 206 -5.20 22.92 -9.33
CA VAL A 206 -5.65 22.03 -8.27
C VAL A 206 -7.13 22.28 -8.03
N TRP A 207 -7.91 21.21 -7.96
CA TRP A 207 -9.33 21.27 -7.70
C TRP A 207 -9.71 20.43 -6.49
N ILE A 208 -10.68 20.92 -5.72
CA ILE A 208 -11.46 20.10 -4.81
C ILE A 208 -12.73 19.68 -5.53
N TYR A 209 -12.94 18.37 -5.67
CA TYR A 209 -14.09 17.76 -6.34
C TYR A 209 -14.99 17.11 -5.29
N ASN A 210 -16.23 17.58 -5.16
CA ASN A 210 -17.20 16.98 -4.26
C ASN A 210 -17.71 15.67 -4.86
N VAL A 211 -17.52 14.57 -4.14
CA VAL A 211 -17.85 13.22 -4.63
C VAL A 211 -19.37 13.00 -4.73
N ASP A 212 -20.14 13.70 -3.90
CA ASP A 212 -21.60 13.53 -3.85
C ASP A 212 -22.34 14.47 -4.81
N THR A 213 -21.86 15.71 -4.96
CA THR A 213 -22.53 16.73 -5.81
C THR A 213 -21.92 16.89 -7.21
N GLU A 214 -20.73 16.31 -7.43
CA GLU A 214 -19.91 16.49 -8.65
C GLU A 214 -19.46 17.94 -8.92
N GLU A 215 -19.66 18.84 -7.96
CA GLU A 215 -19.17 20.21 -8.03
C GLU A 215 -17.64 20.26 -7.84
N LYS A 216 -16.98 21.16 -8.56
CA LYS A 216 -15.54 21.37 -8.44
C LYS A 216 -15.19 22.81 -8.11
N PHE A 217 -14.19 22.97 -7.26
CA PHE A 217 -13.69 24.26 -6.78
C PHE A 217 -12.21 24.35 -7.11
N ASN A 218 -11.79 25.37 -7.88
CA ASN A 218 -10.37 25.63 -8.06
C ASN A 218 -9.81 26.18 -6.75
N VAL A 219 -8.78 25.54 -6.22
CA VAL A 219 -8.19 25.89 -4.91
C VAL A 219 -6.73 26.32 -5.01
N GLY A 220 -6.18 26.39 -6.22
CA GLY A 220 -4.82 26.85 -6.47
C GLY A 220 -4.10 26.07 -7.56
N ASN A 221 -2.79 25.96 -7.41
CA ASN A 221 -1.92 25.32 -8.39
C ASN A 221 -0.84 24.47 -7.69
N ILE A 222 -0.33 23.45 -8.40
CA ILE A 222 0.85 22.71 -7.95
C ILE A 222 2.03 23.66 -7.83
N SER A 223 2.76 23.54 -6.71
CA SER A 223 4.01 24.26 -6.49
C SER A 223 5.10 23.32 -5.97
N PHE A 224 6.36 23.66 -6.23
CA PHE A 224 7.48 22.92 -5.64
C PHE A 224 7.53 23.19 -4.14
N TRP A 225 7.59 22.14 -3.32
CA TRP A 225 7.68 22.26 -1.87
C TRP A 225 9.09 22.01 -1.36
N LYS A 226 9.66 20.85 -1.71
CA LYS A 226 10.90 20.41 -1.06
C LYS A 226 11.78 19.56 -1.96
N LYS A 227 13.10 19.81 -1.87
CA LYS A 227 14.13 19.02 -2.53
C LYS A 227 14.36 17.70 -1.78
N SER A 228 14.60 16.63 -2.53
CA SER A 228 15.08 15.34 -2.04
C SER A 228 16.35 15.52 -1.21
N GLN A 229 16.35 14.97 0.01
CA GLN A 229 17.48 15.07 0.92
C GLN A 229 17.50 13.89 1.91
N LYS A 230 18.61 13.74 2.63
CA LYS A 230 18.67 12.77 3.74
C LYS A 230 17.80 13.25 4.90
N GLU A 231 17.10 12.33 5.54
CA GLU A 231 16.31 12.57 6.74
C GLU A 231 16.84 11.77 7.94
N ALA A 232 16.21 10.64 8.28
CA ALA A 232 16.54 9.88 9.49
C ALA A 232 17.79 9.01 9.27
N SER A 233 18.74 9.11 10.19
CA SER A 233 19.98 8.32 10.20
C SER A 233 20.77 8.40 8.88
N ASP A 234 20.87 9.59 8.30
CA ASP A 234 21.53 9.88 7.02
C ASP A 234 20.98 9.11 5.80
N ARG A 235 19.77 8.56 5.90
CA ARG A 235 19.06 7.91 4.80
C ARG A 235 18.07 8.87 4.17
N ASN A 236 17.91 8.75 2.86
CA ASN A 236 16.83 9.39 2.13
C ASN A 236 15.69 8.38 2.00
N LEU A 237 14.68 8.49 2.87
CA LEU A 237 13.57 7.53 2.96
C LEU A 237 12.50 7.78 1.89
N ILE A 238 12.40 9.00 1.38
CA ILE A 238 11.45 9.38 0.33
C ILE A 238 12.03 9.12 -1.06
N GLY A 239 13.33 9.40 -1.24
CA GLY A 239 14.04 9.26 -2.50
C GLY A 239 13.67 10.30 -3.56
N SER A 240 12.72 11.20 -3.30
CA SER A 240 12.10 12.10 -4.29
C SER A 240 12.08 13.55 -3.85
N ASP A 241 12.11 14.46 -4.83
CA ASP A 241 11.60 15.81 -4.63
C ASP A 241 10.08 15.73 -4.40
N VAL A 242 9.52 16.72 -3.72
CA VAL A 242 8.08 16.76 -3.38
C VAL A 242 7.49 18.09 -3.82
N TRP A 243 6.34 17.99 -4.49
CA TRP A 243 5.47 19.11 -4.85
C TRP A 243 4.28 19.13 -3.93
N THR A 244 3.65 20.29 -3.75
CA THR A 244 2.45 20.43 -2.92
C THR A 244 1.28 21.02 -3.69
N ALA A 245 0.09 20.59 -3.31
CA ALA A 245 -1.20 21.12 -3.71
C ALA A 245 -1.97 21.54 -2.44
N ASP A 246 -1.78 22.79 -2.02
CA ASP A 246 -2.41 23.35 -0.81
C ASP A 246 -3.82 23.87 -1.11
N PHE A 247 -4.73 23.70 -0.16
CA PHE A 247 -6.13 24.14 -0.23
C PHE A 247 -6.61 24.70 1.12
N ASN A 248 -5.72 25.44 1.77
CA ASN A 248 -5.89 25.99 3.13
C ASN A 248 -7.16 26.84 3.30
N GLU A 249 -7.57 27.55 2.25
CA GLU A 249 -8.75 28.43 2.27
C GLU A 249 -10.09 27.69 2.08
N PHE A 250 -10.07 26.42 1.68
CA PHE A 250 -11.31 25.66 1.42
C PHE A 250 -11.88 25.05 2.71
N SER A 251 -13.01 25.56 3.19
CA SER A 251 -13.59 25.16 4.48
C SER A 251 -14.97 24.51 4.40
N THR A 252 -15.56 24.39 3.20
CA THR A 252 -16.89 23.80 3.04
C THR A 252 -16.88 22.33 3.48
N PRO A 253 -17.75 21.92 4.41
CA PRO A 253 -17.87 20.51 4.79
C PRO A 253 -18.40 19.64 3.65
N GLY A 254 -17.91 18.40 3.57
CA GLY A 254 -18.31 17.44 2.54
C GLY A 254 -17.30 16.32 2.35
N LYS A 255 -17.56 15.47 1.35
CA LYS A 255 -16.68 14.39 0.93
C LYS A 255 -16.05 14.74 -0.42
N TYR A 256 -14.73 14.67 -0.49
CA TYR A 256 -13.95 15.27 -1.57
C TYR A 256 -12.88 14.36 -2.12
N ARG A 257 -12.48 14.63 -3.36
CA ARG A 257 -11.18 14.27 -3.93
C ARG A 257 -10.41 15.55 -4.25
N LEU A 258 -9.09 15.50 -4.09
CA LEU A 258 -8.20 16.50 -4.63
C LEU A 258 -7.76 16.07 -6.03
N ILE A 259 -7.96 16.92 -7.02
CA ILE A 259 -7.62 16.69 -8.41
C ILE A 259 -6.47 17.60 -8.78
N VAL A 260 -5.47 17.04 -9.46
CA VAL A 260 -4.38 17.81 -10.07
C VAL A 260 -4.44 17.61 -11.57
N ASP A 261 -4.58 18.70 -12.32
CA ASP A 261 -4.64 18.65 -13.79
C ASP A 261 -3.45 17.85 -14.33
N GLU A 262 -3.75 16.93 -15.26
CA GLU A 262 -2.79 16.03 -15.93
C GLU A 262 -2.14 14.94 -15.05
N ILE A 263 -2.40 14.89 -13.75
CA ILE A 263 -1.89 13.83 -12.86
C ILE A 263 -3.01 12.84 -12.50
N GLY A 264 -4.10 13.31 -11.91
CA GLY A 264 -5.19 12.44 -11.45
C GLY A 264 -5.87 12.94 -10.19
N SER A 265 -6.52 12.03 -9.47
CA SER A 265 -7.20 12.31 -8.20
C SER A 265 -6.53 11.64 -7.01
N SER A 266 -6.75 12.20 -5.81
CA SER A 266 -6.47 11.54 -4.54
C SER A 266 -7.51 10.47 -4.22
N ASN A 267 -7.24 9.67 -3.19
CA ASN A 267 -8.32 8.97 -2.49
C ASN A 267 -9.35 9.96 -1.93
N ASP A 268 -10.56 9.49 -1.69
CA ASP A 268 -11.61 10.25 -1.01
C ASP A 268 -11.15 10.67 0.40
N PHE A 269 -11.46 11.90 0.81
CA PHE A 269 -11.32 12.39 2.18
C PHE A 269 -12.51 13.29 2.55
N GLU A 270 -12.66 13.61 3.83
CA GLU A 270 -13.75 14.44 4.31
C GLU A 270 -13.26 15.76 4.91
N ILE A 271 -14.09 16.79 4.81
CA ILE A 271 -13.97 18.00 5.62
C ILE A 271 -15.20 18.07 6.52
N ARG A 272 -14.99 18.05 7.84
CA ARG A 272 -16.06 18.25 8.85
C ARG A 272 -15.49 18.58 10.22
N ASP A 273 -16.31 19.21 11.05
CA ASP A 273 -15.90 19.71 12.38
C ASP A 273 -15.34 18.62 13.30
N ASN A 274 -15.93 17.43 13.27
CA ASN A 274 -15.59 16.33 14.19
C ASN A 274 -14.73 15.25 13.54
N ILE A 275 -13.97 15.57 12.47
CA ILE A 275 -13.27 14.56 11.67
C ILE A 275 -12.28 13.72 12.49
N TYR A 276 -11.66 14.32 13.53
CA TYR A 276 -10.71 13.64 14.40
C TYR A 276 -11.34 12.90 15.59
N LEU A 277 -12.66 12.95 15.77
CA LEU A 277 -13.33 12.30 16.90
C LEU A 277 -13.21 10.78 16.83
N GLU A 278 -13.37 10.18 15.66
CA GLU A 278 -13.27 8.72 15.50
C GLU A 278 -11.82 8.21 15.64
N PRO A 279 -10.81 8.84 15.02
CA PRO A 279 -9.41 8.55 15.34
C PRO A 279 -9.11 8.69 16.84
N TYR A 280 -9.56 9.76 17.49
CA TYR A 280 -9.39 9.96 18.93
C TYR A 280 -10.01 8.83 19.76
N LYS A 281 -11.29 8.49 19.52
CA LYS A 281 -11.96 7.38 20.20
C LYS A 281 -11.23 6.06 19.97
N THR A 282 -10.76 5.81 18.76
CA THR A 282 -10.03 4.60 18.39
C THR A 282 -8.72 4.50 19.17
N SER A 283 -7.92 5.56 19.19
CA SER A 283 -6.66 5.63 19.96
C SER A 283 -6.91 5.45 21.46
N VAL A 284 -7.90 6.14 22.03
CA VAL A 284 -8.23 6.02 23.47
C VAL A 284 -8.77 4.63 23.81
N ARG A 285 -9.57 4.03 22.94
CA ARG A 285 -10.05 2.65 23.09
C ARG A 285 -8.89 1.64 23.06
N GLY A 286 -7.82 1.93 22.33
CA GLY A 286 -6.57 1.16 22.39
C GLY A 286 -6.04 1.04 23.83
N TYR A 287 -5.96 2.14 24.57
CA TYR A 287 -5.54 2.10 25.99
C TYR A 287 -6.47 1.29 26.88
N PHE A 288 -7.78 1.33 26.62
CA PHE A 288 -8.73 0.47 27.34
C PHE A 288 -8.39 -1.01 27.15
N TYR A 289 -8.08 -1.44 25.92
CA TYR A 289 -7.70 -2.82 25.62
C TYR A 289 -6.30 -3.21 26.11
N MET A 290 -5.44 -2.23 26.42
CA MET A 290 -4.12 -2.44 27.05
C MET A 290 -4.16 -2.44 28.58
N ARG A 291 -5.32 -2.21 29.21
CA ARG A 291 -5.45 -2.26 30.68
C ARG A 291 -5.12 -3.66 31.19
N VAL A 292 -4.26 -3.73 32.20
CA VAL A 292 -4.01 -4.95 32.96
C VAL A 292 -5.09 -5.11 34.02
N GLY A 293 -5.64 -6.32 34.15
CA GLY A 293 -6.69 -6.63 35.12
C GLY A 293 -8.10 -6.18 34.74
N GLN A 294 -8.38 -6.00 33.44
CA GLN A 294 -9.73 -5.77 32.95
C GLN A 294 -10.49 -7.10 32.84
N ASP A 295 -11.51 -7.29 33.68
CA ASP A 295 -12.28 -8.55 33.77
C ASP A 295 -13.57 -8.59 32.93
N SER A 296 -13.86 -7.54 32.16
CA SER A 296 -15.04 -7.48 31.29
C SER A 296 -14.92 -8.46 30.11
N VAL A 297 -15.53 -9.64 30.24
CA VAL A 297 -15.56 -10.69 29.23
C VAL A 297 -16.72 -10.56 28.23
N ASP A 298 -17.64 -9.62 28.48
CA ASP A 298 -18.80 -9.30 27.66
C ASP A 298 -18.48 -8.32 26.50
N ILE A 299 -17.23 -7.88 26.40
CA ILE A 299 -16.73 -6.98 25.35
C ILE A 299 -15.97 -7.79 24.30
N THR A 300 -16.17 -7.48 23.02
CA THR A 300 -15.49 -8.12 21.89
C THR A 300 -14.64 -7.10 21.10
N PRO A 301 -13.33 -7.36 20.85
CA PRO A 301 -12.56 -8.49 21.41
C PRO A 301 -12.44 -8.35 22.94
N VAL A 302 -12.22 -9.47 23.62
CA VAL A 302 -12.02 -9.48 25.08
C VAL A 302 -10.74 -8.71 25.40
N PRO A 303 -10.74 -7.73 26.31
CA PRO A 303 -9.53 -7.03 26.74
C PRO A 303 -8.44 -7.98 27.24
N ARG A 304 -7.18 -7.55 27.13
CA ARG A 304 -6.03 -8.38 27.52
C ARG A 304 -6.17 -8.81 28.99
N ARG A 305 -6.07 -10.12 29.27
CA ARG A 305 -6.31 -10.70 30.61
C ARG A 305 -5.11 -11.27 31.39
N PRO A 306 -3.82 -10.92 31.17
CA PRO A 306 -2.77 -11.42 32.03
C PRO A 306 -2.93 -10.80 33.43
N LEU A 307 -3.61 -11.55 34.29
CA LEU A 307 -3.73 -11.28 35.73
C LEU A 307 -2.58 -12.01 36.40
N PHE A 308 -1.34 -11.61 36.12
CA PHE A 308 -0.25 -12.13 36.90
C PHE A 308 -0.27 -11.45 38.27
N ILE A 309 -0.66 -12.22 39.28
CA ILE A 309 -0.70 -11.77 40.65
C ILE A 309 0.61 -12.21 41.29
N PRO A 310 1.46 -11.27 41.78
CA PRO A 310 2.74 -11.61 42.39
C PRO A 310 2.60 -12.71 43.45
N GLU A 311 3.46 -13.73 43.36
CA GLU A 311 3.51 -14.92 44.21
C GLU A 311 2.25 -15.79 44.25
N LYS A 312 1.22 -15.49 43.46
CA LYS A 312 -0.07 -16.20 43.50
C LYS A 312 -0.39 -16.90 42.19
N ASP A 313 -0.32 -16.21 41.07
CA ASP A 313 -0.79 -16.74 39.80
C ASP A 313 0.03 -16.13 38.64
N PRO A 314 1.01 -16.84 38.06
CA PRO A 314 1.57 -18.10 38.57
C PRO A 314 2.39 -17.85 39.85
N LYS A 315 2.44 -18.85 40.74
CA LYS A 315 3.34 -18.83 41.90
C LYS A 315 4.80 -18.67 41.42
N GLY A 316 5.56 -17.78 42.06
CA GLY A 316 6.92 -17.43 41.64
C GLY A 316 7.01 -16.27 40.63
N PHE A 317 5.88 -15.71 40.17
CA PHE A 317 5.89 -14.44 39.46
C PHE A 317 6.20 -13.29 40.42
N LYS A 318 7.25 -12.51 40.13
CA LYS A 318 7.71 -11.39 40.96
C LYS A 318 7.74 -10.11 40.13
N VAL A 319 7.16 -9.05 40.67
CA VAL A 319 7.22 -7.70 40.06
C VAL A 319 8.35 -6.93 40.73
N TYR A 320 9.24 -6.37 39.92
CA TYR A 320 10.30 -5.46 40.37
C TYR A 320 9.84 -4.02 40.13
N LEU A 321 9.90 -3.17 41.15
CA LEU A 321 9.69 -1.73 41.01
C LEU A 321 11.05 -1.06 40.82
N THR A 322 11.14 -0.13 39.89
CA THR A 322 12.36 0.62 39.60
C THR A 322 12.05 2.11 39.51
N ASP A 323 12.97 2.94 39.96
CA ASP A 323 12.98 4.40 39.78
C ASP A 323 13.81 4.81 38.54
N LEU A 324 14.32 3.83 37.80
CA LEU A 324 15.10 4.07 36.60
C LEU A 324 14.20 4.60 35.47
N ASN A 325 14.63 5.68 34.80
CA ASN A 325 13.96 6.24 33.64
C ASN A 325 14.85 6.14 32.40
N PRO A 326 14.31 6.17 31.16
CA PRO A 326 15.06 5.91 29.92
C PRO A 326 16.27 6.80 29.66
N PHE A 327 16.45 7.89 30.40
CA PHE A 327 17.52 8.87 30.20
C PHE A 327 18.63 8.79 31.26
N GLN A 328 18.56 7.84 32.19
CA GLN A 328 19.59 7.71 33.21
C GLN A 328 20.91 7.16 32.63
N PRO A 329 22.08 7.67 33.08
CA PRO A 329 23.38 7.25 32.55
C PRO A 329 23.71 5.75 32.70
N ILE A 330 22.99 5.04 33.57
CA ILE A 330 23.21 3.61 33.82
C ILE A 330 22.91 2.75 32.59
N TRP A 331 22.00 3.17 31.71
CA TRP A 331 21.66 2.44 30.47
C TRP A 331 22.79 2.47 29.42
N ALA A 332 23.74 3.39 29.53
CA ALA A 332 24.87 3.51 28.62
C ALA A 332 26.06 2.60 28.99
N LYS A 333 25.95 1.83 30.09
CA LYS A 333 26.90 0.79 30.43
C LYS A 333 26.39 -0.51 29.81
N ASP A 334 27.20 -1.14 28.97
CA ASP A 334 26.89 -2.25 28.05
C ASP A 334 26.30 -3.56 28.66
N GLU A 335 25.75 -3.51 29.87
CA GLU A 335 25.31 -4.66 30.65
C GLU A 335 23.86 -4.58 31.16
N VAL A 336 23.12 -3.50 30.88
CA VAL A 336 21.73 -3.36 31.34
C VAL A 336 20.83 -2.94 30.18
N SER A 337 20.07 -3.88 29.65
CA SER A 337 19.01 -3.59 28.68
C SER A 337 17.74 -3.14 29.39
N TRP A 338 16.99 -2.21 28.80
CA TRP A 338 15.77 -1.64 29.40
C TRP A 338 14.66 -2.69 29.61
N ASP A 339 14.72 -3.80 28.88
CA ASP A 339 13.81 -4.95 28.93
C ASP A 339 14.22 -6.03 29.95
N GLU A 340 15.41 -5.95 30.54
CA GLU A 340 15.87 -6.85 31.59
C GLU A 340 16.32 -6.09 32.85
N PRO A 341 15.39 -5.50 33.63
CA PRO A 341 15.74 -4.88 34.89
C PRO A 341 16.10 -5.97 35.92
N HIS A 342 17.33 -6.47 35.89
CA HIS A 342 17.89 -7.40 36.88
C HIS A 342 18.14 -6.74 38.25
N PHE A 343 17.47 -5.64 38.55
CA PHE A 343 17.56 -4.94 39.83
C PHE A 343 16.75 -5.70 40.87
N ILE A 344 17.40 -6.68 41.50
CA ILE A 344 16.94 -7.25 42.76
C ILE A 344 17.28 -6.21 43.85
N PRO A 345 16.30 -5.64 44.57
CA PRO A 345 16.57 -4.69 45.65
C PRO A 345 17.34 -5.32 46.81
#